data_AF-A6NYG3-F1
#
_entry.id   AF-A6NYG3-F1
#
_cell.length_a   1.000
_cell.length_b   1.000
_cell.length_c   1.000
_cell.angle_alpha   90.00
_cell.angle_beta   90.00
_cell.angle_gamma   90.00
#
_symmetry.space_group_name_H-M   'P 1'
#
loop_
_entity.id
_entity.type
_entity.pdbx_description
1 polymer ?
#
loop_
_entity_poly.entity_id
_entity_poly.type
_entity_poly.pdbx_seq_one_letter_code
_entity_poly.pdbx_strand_id
1 'polypeptide(L)' 'MKEYSMRWVYGHVEVYDACGRFCFSADSEREAMAELAEEAA' A
#
# COMPACT_ATOMS: atom_id res chain seq x y z
N MET A 1 -7.75 -3.00 -13.81
CA MET A 1 -7.03 -3.49 -12.60
C MET A 1 -6.39 -2.26 -11.99
N LYS A 2 -6.69 -1.93 -10.73
CA LYS A 2 -5.95 -0.87 -10.05
C LYS A 2 -4.58 -1.45 -9.73
N GLU A 3 -3.54 -0.97 -10.41
CA GLU A 3 -2.16 -1.37 -10.12
C GLU A 3 -1.71 -0.63 -8.87
N TYR A 4 -1.19 -1.36 -7.89
CA TYR A 4 -0.66 -0.77 -6.67
C TYR A 4 0.78 -1.22 -6.49
N SER A 5 1.63 -0.31 -6.04
CA SER A 5 3.04 -0.59 -5.73
C SER A 5 3.27 -0.42 -4.23
N MET A 6 3.82 -1.45 -3.60
CA MET A 6 4.19 -1.43 -2.18
C MET A 6 5.71 -1.28 -2.07
N ARG A 7 6.19 -0.41 -1.18
CA ARG A 7 7.62 -0.19 -0.96
C ARG A 7 7.94 -0.17 0.52
N TRP A 8 8.97 -0.91 0.94
CA TRP A 8 9.51 -0.85 2.28
C TRP A 8 10.38 0.40 2.46
N VAL A 9 10.01 1.25 3.43
CA VAL A 9 10.71 2.48 3.77
C VAL A 9 10.86 2.56 5.28
N TYR A 10 12.12 2.61 5.75
CA TYR A 10 12.47 2.93 7.13
C TYR A 10 11.74 2.13 8.24
N GLY A 11 11.36 0.88 7.96
CA GLY A 11 10.69 -0.01 8.91
C GLY A 11 9.18 -0.14 8.75
N HIS A 12 8.58 0.56 7.79
CA HIS A 12 7.17 0.39 7.40
C HIS A 12 7.04 0.20 5.89
N VAL A 13 5.86 -0.21 5.43
CA VAL A 13 5.48 -0.32 4.01
C VAL A 13 4.65 0.90 3.61
N GLU A 14 5.01 1.52 2.51
CA GLU A 14 4.21 2.55 1.85
C GLU A 14 3.54 1.97 0.61
N VAL A 15 2.26 2.29 0.40
CA VAL A 15 1.49 1.85 -0.75
C VAL A 15 1.19 3.04 -1.65
N TYR A 16 1.41 2.82 -2.94
CA TYR A 16 1.25 3.81 -4.00
C TYR A 16 0.25 3.30 -5.04
N ASP A 17 -0.57 4.22 -5.55
CA ASP A 17 -1.47 3.97 -6.67
C ASP A 17 -0.68 3.81 -7.99
N ALA A 18 -1.34 3.32 -9.05
CA ALA A 18 -0.80 3.20 -10.40
C ALA A 18 -0.23 4.53 -10.93
N CYS A 19 -0.79 5.65 -10.46
CA CYS A 19 -0.32 6.99 -10.80
C CYS A 19 0.92 7.44 -9.99
N GLY A 20 1.46 6.59 -9.11
CA GLY A 20 2.55 6.91 -8.20
C GLY A 20 2.15 7.83 -7.04
N ARG A 21 0.85 7.96 -6.76
CA ARG A 21 0.34 8.76 -5.65
C ARG A 21 0.41 7.94 -4.37
N PHE A 22 0.91 8.56 -3.30
CA PHE A 22 0.88 7.97 -1.98
C PHE A 22 -0.57 7.73 -1.56
N CYS A 23 -0.90 6.48 -1.26
CA CYS A 23 -2.20 6.11 -0.70
C CYS A 23 -2.13 6.12 0.82
N PHE A 24 -1.33 5.23 1.39
CA PHE A 24 -1.18 5.06 2.83
C PHE A 24 0.11 4.31 3.17
N SER A 25 0.52 4.35 4.44
CA SER A 25 1.63 3.58 4.98
C SER A 25 1.15 2.65 6.10
N ALA A 26 1.74 1.47 6.21
CA ALA A 26 1.43 0.49 7.23
C ALA A 26 2.71 -0.09 7.83
N ASP A 27 2.70 -0.49 9.09
CA ASP A 27 3.89 -0.99 9.79
C ASP A 27 4.38 -2.34 9.24
N SER A 28 3.51 -3.10 8.57
CA SER A 28 3.82 -4.40 7.98
C SER A 28 3.10 -4.65 6.67
N GLU A 29 3.68 -5.50 5.80
CA GLU A 29 3.07 -5.92 4.53
C GLU A 29 1.66 -6.50 4.70
N ARG A 30 1.42 -7.20 5.81
CA ARG A 30 0.09 -7.74 6.14
C ARG A 30 -0.95 -6.66 6.36
N GLU A 31 -0.61 -5.62 7.13
CA GLU A 31 -1.50 -4.48 7.34
C GLU A 31 -1.70 -3.73 6.03
N ALA A 32 -0.63 -3.51 5.26
CA ALA A 32 -0.71 -2.90 3.94
C ALA A 32 -1.66 -3.66 2.99
N MET A 33 -1.58 -4.99 2.95
CA MET A 33 -2.45 -5.83 2.14
C MET A 33 -3.90 -5.84 2.63
N ALA A 34 -4.12 -5.86 3.95
CA ALA A 34 -5.47 -5.85 4.52
C ALA A 34 -6.19 -4.53 4.18
N GLU A 35 -5.54 -3.40 4.45
CA GLU A 35 -6.05 -2.07 4.10
C GLU A 35 -6.25 -1.92 2.59
N LEU A 36 -5.31 -2.44 1.78
CA LEU A 36 -5.44 -2.42 0.32
C LEU A 36 -6.63 -3.24 -0.16
N ALA A 37 -6.87 -4.40 0.44
CA ALA A 37 -7.99 -5.26 0.09
C ALA A 37 -9.34 -4.63 0.49
N GLU A 38 -9.39 -3.93 1.62
CA GLU A 38 -10.55 -3.17 2.08
C GLU A 38 -10.84 -1.97 1.16
N GLU A 39 -9.82 -1.21 0.74
CA GLU A 39 -9.95 -0.08 -0.20
C GLU A 39 -10.22 -0.50 -1.66
N ALA A 40 -9.85 -1.73 -2.02
CA ALA A 40 -10.08 -2.28 -3.36
C ALA A 40 -11.46 -2.95 -3.52
N ALA A 41 -12.19 -3.20 -2.41
CA ALA A 41 -13.55 -3.76 -2.38
C ALA A 41 -14.63 -2.70 -2.69
#